data_AF-A0A949GC15-F1
#
_entry.id   AF-A0A949GC15-F1
#
_cell.length_a   1.000
_cell.length_b   1.000
_cell.length_c   1.000
_cell.angle_alpha   90.00
_cell.angle_beta   90.00
_cell.angle_gamma   90.00
#
_symmetry.space_group_name_H-M   'P 1'
#
loop_
_entity.id
_entity.type
_entity.pdbx_description
1 polymer ?
#
loop_
_entity_poly.entity_id
_entity_poly.type
_entity_poly.pdbx_seq_one_letter_code
_entity_poly.pdbx_strand_id
1 'polypeptide(L)' 'MEIESAKLIAAALALLPMAGVGIGLGNMFSAYNNAIGRNPGAVDLLNKKFMLMFAFTEALGIFALLVSLMILFK' A
#
# COMPACT_ATOMS: atom_id res chain seq x y z
N MET A 1 -15.16 0.80 28.82
CA MET A 1 -14.57 1.70 27.80
C MET A 1 -15.69 2.51 27.21
N GLU A 2 -15.51 3.83 27.12
CA GLU A 2 -16.43 4.69 26.36
C GLU A 2 -16.36 4.35 24.87
N ILE A 3 -17.49 4.47 24.16
CA ILE A 3 -17.60 4.15 22.73
C ILE A 3 -16.58 4.95 21.91
N GLU A 4 -16.37 6.21 22.26
CA GLU A 4 -15.42 7.10 21.60
C GLU A 4 -13.98 6.54 21.66
N SER A 5 -13.57 6.05 22.83
CA SER A 5 -12.24 5.43 23.00
C SER A 5 -12.09 4.16 22.17
N ALA A 6 -13.17 3.37 22.04
CA ALA A 6 -13.17 2.19 21.20
C ALA A 6 -13.06 2.54 19.71
N LYS A 7 -13.72 3.61 19.24
CA LYS A 7 -13.62 4.10 17.85
C LYS A 7 -12.18 4.50 17.50
N LEU A 8 -11.49 5.23 18.38
CA LEU A 8 -10.11 5.65 18.15
C LEU A 8 -9.15 4.46 18.02
N ILE A 9 -9.28 3.45 18.89
CA ILE A 9 -8.46 2.24 18.85
C ILE A 9 -8.78 1.42 17.59
N ALA A 10 -10.06 1.22 17.26
CA ALA A 10 -10.46 0.48 16.08
C ALA A 10 -9.98 1.14 14.77
N ALA A 11 -10.03 2.47 14.68
CA ALA A 11 -9.51 3.21 13.54
C ALA A 11 -7.99 3.02 13.38
N ALA A 12 -7.23 3.10 14.48
CA ALA A 12 -5.79 2.84 14.45
C ALA A 12 -5.46 1.39 14.01
N LEU A 13 -6.22 0.40 14.50
CA LEU A 13 -6.05 -1.00 14.12
C LEU A 13 -6.41 -1.25 12.65
N ALA A 14 -7.37 -0.51 12.09
CA ALA A 14 -7.73 -0.60 10.67
C ALA A 14 -6.58 -0.21 9.72
N LEU A 15 -5.58 0.52 10.21
CA LEU A 15 -4.39 0.91 9.43
C LEU A 15 -3.25 -0.13 9.45
N LEU A 16 -3.34 -1.22 10.22
CA LEU A 16 -2.32 -2.27 10.23
C LEU A 16 -1.91 -2.80 8.84
N PRO A 17 -2.82 -2.95 7.86
CA PRO A 17 -2.44 -3.37 6.51
C PRO A 17 -1.40 -2.46 5.83
N MET A 18 -1.26 -1.19 6.25
CA MET A 18 -0.26 -0.25 5.72
C MET A 18 1.17 -0.77 5.87
N ALA A 19 1.46 -1.57 6.91
CA ALA A 19 2.76 -2.21 7.05
C ALA A 19 3.04 -3.20 5.89
N GLY A 20 2.03 -3.99 5.51
CA GLY A 20 2.12 -4.91 4.38
C GLY A 20 2.27 -4.19 3.05
N VAL A 21 1.54 -3.08 2.86
CA VAL A 21 1.67 -2.21 1.67
C VAL A 21 3.10 -1.65 1.57
N GLY A 22 3.64 -1.10 2.66
CA GLY A 22 4.99 -0.56 2.70
C GLY A 22 6.07 -1.61 2.36
N ILE A 23 5.95 -2.82 2.93
CA ILE A 23 6.85 -3.94 2.61
C ILE A 23 6.72 -4.35 1.14
N GLY A 24 5.48 -4.50 0.65
CA GLY A 24 5.19 -4.89 -0.73
C GLY A 24 5.77 -3.91 -1.74
N LEU A 25 5.57 -2.61 -1.51
CA LEU A 25 6.13 -1.53 -2.34
C LEU A 25 7.66 -1.55 -2.31
N GLY A 26 8.28 -1.63 -1.13
CA GLY A 26 9.73 -1.67 -1.01
C GLY A 26 10.36 -2.82 -1.81
N ASN A 27 9.78 -4.03 -1.70
CA ASN A 27 10.22 -5.19 -2.45
C ASN A 27 10.02 -5.02 -3.96
N MET A 28 8.88 -4.47 -4.37
CA MET A 28 8.54 -4.27 -5.78
C MET A 28 9.47 -3.23 -6.45
N PHE A 29 9.74 -2.10 -5.79
CA PHE A 29 10.68 -1.09 -6.28
C PHE A 29 12.11 -1.64 -6.34
N SER A 30 12.54 -2.40 -5.33
CA SER A 30 13.85 -3.08 -5.34
C SER A 30 13.98 -4.05 -6.51
N ALA A 31 12.98 -4.91 -6.75
CA ALA A 31 12.98 -5.85 -7.86
C ALA A 31 12.99 -5.14 -9.23
N TYR A 32 12.21 -4.07 -9.38
CA TYR A 32 12.16 -3.27 -10.60
C TYR A 32 13.51 -2.61 -10.91
N ASN A 33 14.12 -1.96 -9.93
CA ASN A 33 15.42 -1.30 -10.08
C ASN A 33 16.53 -2.31 -10.39
N ASN A 34 16.52 -3.49 -9.74
CA ASN A 34 17.48 -4.55 -10.04
C ASN A 34 17.30 -5.10 -11.47
N ALA A 35 16.06 -5.26 -11.95
CA ALA A 35 15.80 -5.73 -13.30
C ALA A 35 16.30 -4.73 -14.36
N ILE A 36 16.03 -3.44 -14.17
CA ILE A 36 16.49 -2.37 -15.06
C ILE A 36 18.01 -2.21 -15.00
N GLY A 37 18.61 -2.26 -13.81
CA GLY A 37 20.07 -2.18 -13.66
C GLY A 37 20.81 -3.30 -14.39
N ARG A 38 20.21 -4.49 -14.48
CA ARG A 38 20.76 -5.63 -15.24
C ARG A 38 20.49 -5.54 -16.75
N ASN A 39 19.35 -5.00 -17.15
CA ASN A 39 19.01 -4.79 -18.55
C ASN A 39 18.25 -3.47 -18.75
N PRO A 40 18.95 -2.36 -19.04
CA PRO A 40 18.33 -1.07 -19.26
C PRO A 40 17.33 -1.04 -20.43
N GLY A 41 17.48 -1.93 -21.42
CA GLY A 41 16.54 -2.05 -22.53
C GLY A 41 15.17 -2.63 -22.15
N ALA A 42 15.03 -3.18 -20.94
CA ALA A 42 13.77 -3.75 -20.47
C ALA A 42 12.79 -2.71 -19.88
N VAL A 43 13.19 -1.44 -19.76
CA VAL A 43 12.39 -0.38 -19.12
C VAL A 43 10.99 -0.31 -19.72
N ASP A 44 10.87 -0.14 -21.04
CA ASP A 44 9.56 0.05 -21.69
C ASP A 44 8.62 -1.16 -21.51
N LEU A 45 9.19 -2.36 -21.49
CA LEU A 45 8.46 -3.60 -21.26
C LEU A 45 7.95 -3.70 -19.81
N LEU A 46 8.77 -3.30 -18.84
CA LEU A 46 8.49 -3.47 -17.42
C LEU A 46 7.65 -2.32 -16.84
N ASN A 47 7.79 -1.10 -17.35
CA ASN A 47 7.26 0.11 -16.72
C ASN A 47 5.71 0.08 -16.63
N LYS A 48 5.02 -0.36 -17.70
CA LYS A 48 3.56 -0.50 -17.70
C LYS A 48 3.07 -1.52 -16.66
N LYS A 49 3.70 -2.69 -16.62
CA LYS A 49 3.35 -3.75 -15.66
C LYS A 49 3.66 -3.30 -14.23
N PHE A 50 4.80 -2.65 -14.03
CA PHE A 50 5.20 -2.09 -12.74
C PHE A 50 4.17 -1.08 -12.22
N MET A 51 3.76 -0.11 -13.04
CA MET A 51 2.78 0.89 -12.63
C MET A 51 1.41 0.29 -12.31
N LEU A 52 0.98 -0.74 -13.06
CA LEU A 52 -0.26 -1.45 -12.75
C LEU A 52 -0.20 -2.13 -11.37
N MET A 53 0.90 -2.87 -11.10
CA MET A 53 1.07 -3.56 -9.81
C MET A 53 1.25 -2.58 -8.65
N PHE A 54 1.91 -1.45 -8.89
CA PHE A 54 2.01 -0.34 -7.95
C PHE A 54 0.65 0.19 -7.56
N ALA A 55 -0.20 0.51 -8.55
CA ALA A 55 -1.53 1.02 -8.30
C ALA A 55 -2.40 0.01 -7.52
N PHE A 56 -2.32 -1.28 -7.83
CA PHE A 56 -3.05 -2.31 -7.07
C PHE A 56 -2.54 -2.47 -5.64
N THR A 57 -1.24 -2.35 -5.41
CA THR A 57 -0.67 -2.42 -4.06
C THR A 57 -1.09 -1.21 -3.22
N GLU A 58 -1.04 -0.01 -3.80
CA GLU A 58 -1.52 1.22 -3.14
C GLU A 58 -3.04 1.20 -2.89
N ALA A 59 -3.83 0.62 -3.79
CA ALA A 59 -5.28 0.52 -3.58
C ALA A 59 -5.63 -0.19 -2.27
N LEU A 60 -4.85 -1.19 -1.84
CA LEU A 60 -5.03 -1.85 -0.54
C LEU A 60 -4.78 -0.89 0.62
N GLY A 61 -3.79 0.00 0.51
CA GLY A 61 -3.51 1.03 1.50
C GLY A 61 -4.63 2.08 1.57
N ILE A 62 -5.14 2.51 0.42
CA ILE A 62 -6.28 3.43 0.33
C ILE A 62 -7.53 2.80 0.95
N PHE A 63 -7.78 1.51 0.75
CA PHE A 63 -8.91 0.84 1.41
C PHE A 63 -8.76 0.77 2.92
N ALA A 64 -7.56 0.48 3.44
CA ALA A 64 -7.29 0.51 4.88
C ALA A 64 -7.54 1.92 5.47
N LEU A 65 -7.07 2.96 4.78
CA LEU A 65 -7.32 4.35 5.16
C LEU A 65 -8.81 4.70 5.12
N LEU A 66 -9.52 4.30 4.05
CA LEU A 66 -10.96 4.54 3.91
C LEU A 66 -11.73 3.93 5.08
N VAL A 67 -11.44 2.68 5.44
CA VAL A 67 -12.09 2.00 6.57
C VAL A 67 -11.78 2.72 7.89
N SER A 68 -10.51 3.10 8.12
CA SER A 68 -10.13 3.91 9.30
C SER A 68 -10.93 5.21 9.38
N LEU A 69 -11.07 5.95 8.28
CA LEU A 69 -11.81 7.20 8.24
C LEU A 69 -13.32 6.99 8.45
N MET A 70 -13.88 5.90 7.90
CA MET A 70 -15.26 5.52 8.15
C MET A 70 -15.50 5.22 9.62
N ILE A 71 -14.57 4.53 10.30
CA ILE A 71 -14.68 4.24 11.74
C ILE A 71 -14.62 5.55 12.55
N LEU A 72 -13.83 6.54 12.16
CA LEU A 72 -13.73 7.80 12.91
C LEU A 72 -14.98 8.68 12.74
N PHE A 73 -15.45 8.85 11.50
CA PHE A 73 -16.39 9.91 11.15
C PHE A 73 -17.82 9.45 10.87
N LYS A 74 -18.05 8.14 10.75
CA LYS A 74 -19.39 7.55 10.78
C LYS A 74 -19.62 6.81 12.09
#